data_AF-A0A3A1XHP2-F1
#
_entry.id   AF-A0A3A1XHP2-F1
#
_cell.length_a   1.000
_cell.length_b   1.000
_cell.length_c   1.000
_cell.angle_alpha   90.00
_cell.angle_beta   90.00
_cell.angle_gamma   90.00
#
_symmetry.space_group_name_H-M   'P 1'
#
loop_
_entity.id
_entity.type
_entity.pdbx_description
1 polymer ?
#
loop_
_entity_poly.entity_id
_entity_poly.type
_entity_poly.pdbx_seq_one_letter_code
_entity_poly.pdbx_strand_id
1 'polypeptide(L)'
;MFGYDLVNLPIAMLHNINVRDAMLISILDENQEWYDEKTLSEFAWCPHTPEVSRNLRHCLEAKFTQTNNKPDIKRAIFACKILKSMAIISRSIPKLSVQVYALLAYISWWFRLGEVKYYCDCALRIDPDCSMAKIVCGAFENGLEPAWIE
;
A
#
# COMPACT_ATOMS: atom_id res chain seq x y z
N MET A 1 1.88 26.87 -3.13
CA MET A 1 1.92 26.18 -4.43
C MET A 1 1.23 24.84 -4.25
N PHE A 2 -0.06 24.75 -4.57
CA PHE A 2 -0.86 23.53 -4.34
C PHE A 2 -0.40 22.44 -5.32
N GLY A 3 0.08 21.30 -4.80
CA GLY A 3 0.46 20.13 -5.61
C GLY A 3 1.89 19.61 -5.42
N TYR A 4 2.81 20.37 -4.80
CA TYR A 4 4.18 19.90 -4.56
C TYR A 4 4.22 18.71 -3.58
N ASP A 5 3.37 18.75 -2.56
CA ASP A 5 3.33 17.70 -1.53
C ASP A 5 2.84 16.35 -2.08
N LEU A 6 1.92 16.37 -3.05
CA LEU A 6 1.45 15.16 -3.74
C LEU A 6 2.49 14.56 -4.68
N VAL A 7 3.54 15.32 -5.05
CA VAL A 7 4.71 14.81 -5.80
C VAL A 7 5.79 14.33 -4.83
N ASN A 8 5.96 15.00 -3.69
CA ASN A 8 6.95 14.64 -2.67
C ASN A 8 6.70 13.26 -2.07
N LEU A 9 5.44 12.83 -1.90
CA LEU A 9 5.14 11.50 -1.38
C LEU A 9 5.61 10.37 -2.31
N PRO A 10 5.28 10.36 -3.62
CA PRO A 10 5.89 9.43 -4.57
C PRO A 10 7.42 9.46 -4.61
N ILE A 11 8.03 10.66 -4.48
CA ILE A 11 9.49 10.80 -4.36
C ILE A 11 9.97 10.09 -3.09
N ALA A 12 9.32 10.30 -1.95
CA ALA A 12 9.68 9.66 -0.70
C ALA A 12 9.54 8.14 -0.77
N MET A 13 8.48 7.62 -1.38
CA MET A 13 8.28 6.18 -1.61
C MET A 13 9.37 5.55 -2.49
N LEU A 14 9.87 6.30 -3.49
CA LEU A 14 10.96 5.82 -4.35
C LEU A 14 12.27 5.67 -3.56
N HIS A 15 12.56 6.58 -2.63
CA HIS A 15 13.79 6.57 -1.85
C HIS A 15 13.71 5.70 -0.59
N ASN A 16 12.52 5.58 0.01
CA ASN A 16 12.28 4.79 1.21
C ASN A 16 10.93 4.05 1.12
N ILE A 17 11.01 2.73 0.93
CA ILE A 17 9.85 1.85 0.82
C ILE A 17 8.95 1.90 2.07
N ASN A 18 9.52 2.24 3.23
CA ASN A 18 8.77 2.33 4.49
C ASN A 18 7.72 3.46 4.46
N VAL A 19 7.87 4.48 3.61
CA VAL A 19 6.83 5.52 3.46
C VAL A 19 5.56 4.91 2.88
N ARG A 20 5.69 4.03 1.88
CA ARG A 20 4.55 3.29 1.30
C ARG A 20 3.94 2.37 2.34
N ASP A 21 4.77 1.64 3.09
CA ASP A 21 4.29 0.67 4.07
C ASP A 21 3.65 1.34 5.27
N ALA A 22 4.13 2.52 5.69
CA ALA A 22 3.49 3.33 6.73
C ALA A 22 2.08 3.75 6.29
N MET A 23 1.93 4.17 5.02
CA MET A 23 0.60 4.48 4.47
C MET A 23 -0.30 3.24 4.45
N LEU A 24 0.23 2.07 4.09
CA LEU A 24 -0.54 0.82 4.12
C LEU A 24 -0.99 0.45 5.54
N ILE A 25 -0.08 0.46 6.51
CA ILE A 25 -0.38 0.21 7.93
C ILE A 25 -1.44 1.20 8.40
N SER A 26 -1.29 2.49 8.08
CA SER A 26 -2.28 3.51 8.45
C SER A 26 -3.67 3.27 7.89
N ILE A 27 -3.83 2.43 6.86
CA ILE A 27 -5.12 2.06 6.28
C ILE A 27 -5.66 0.79 6.93
N LEU A 28 -4.80 -0.19 7.19
CA LEU A 28 -5.18 -1.53 7.68
C LEU A 28 -5.26 -1.63 9.21
N ASP A 29 -4.41 -0.93 9.94
CA ASP A 29 -4.39 -0.91 11.40
C ASP A 29 -5.16 0.28 11.95
N GLU A 30 -6.44 0.37 11.56
CA GLU A 30 -7.29 1.51 11.87
C GLU A 30 -7.48 1.76 13.37
N ASN A 31 -7.45 0.68 14.17
CA ASN A 31 -7.60 0.70 15.63
C ASN A 31 -6.26 0.80 16.37
N GLN A 32 -5.14 0.96 15.65
CA GLN A 32 -3.79 1.07 16.23
C GLN A 32 -3.43 -0.10 17.16
N GLU A 33 -3.77 -1.32 16.75
CA GLU A 33 -3.49 -2.54 17.53
C GLU A 33 -2.00 -2.92 17.47
N TRP A 34 -1.31 -2.51 16.40
CA TRP A 34 0.10 -2.82 16.13
C TRP A 34 0.98 -1.57 16.13
N TYR A 35 0.49 -0.47 15.56
CA TYR A 35 1.25 0.76 15.40
C TYR A 35 0.46 1.96 15.91
N ASP A 36 0.97 2.58 16.97
CA ASP A 36 0.55 3.91 17.39
C ASP A 36 1.21 5.00 16.52
N GLU A 37 0.83 6.27 16.74
CA GLU A 37 1.36 7.40 15.97
C GLU A 37 2.89 7.50 16.03
N LYS A 38 3.49 7.21 17.19
CA LYS A 38 4.93 7.33 17.40
C LYS A 38 5.68 6.24 16.65
N THR A 39 5.27 4.99 16.82
CA THR A 39 5.89 3.82 16.17
C THR A 39 5.69 3.84 14.66
N LEU A 40 4.55 4.33 14.17
CA LEU A 40 4.32 4.53 12.74
C LEU A 40 5.25 5.60 12.14
N SER A 41 5.48 6.69 12.89
CA SER A 41 6.39 7.76 12.49
C SER A 41 7.86 7.29 12.47
N GLU A 42 8.27 6.56 13.51
CA GLU A 42 9.59 5.93 13.57
C GLU A 42 9.78 4.93 12.43
N PHE A 43 8.77 4.13 12.12
CA PHE A 43 8.77 3.19 11.01
C PHE A 43 9.00 3.89 9.66
N ALA A 44 8.30 5.01 9.41
CA ALA A 44 8.44 5.78 8.17
C ALA A 44 9.82 6.45 8.05
N TRP A 45 10.46 6.79 9.17
CA TRP A 45 11.75 7.49 9.20
C TRP A 45 12.95 6.54 9.12
N CYS A 46 12.89 5.40 9.80
CA CYS A 46 14.01 4.48 9.91
C CYS A 46 14.26 3.69 8.63
N PRO A 47 15.51 3.28 8.34
CA PRO A 47 15.83 2.42 7.22
C PRO A 47 15.19 1.03 7.39
N HIS A 48 14.86 0.39 6.27
CA HIS A 48 14.24 -0.93 6.23
C HIS A 48 15.22 -2.01 6.77
N THR A 49 14.97 -2.51 7.98
CA THR A 49 15.75 -3.61 8.60
C THR A 49 14.96 -4.93 8.58
N PRO A 50 15.63 -6.10 8.68
CA PRO A 50 14.95 -7.40 8.72
C PRO A 50 13.94 -7.54 9.86
N GLU A 51 14.19 -6.88 11.00
CA GLU A 51 13.28 -6.85 12.14
C GLU A 51 12.01 -6.07 11.83
N VAL A 52 12.17 -4.88 11.23
CA VAL A 52 11.04 -4.05 10.78
C VAL A 52 10.17 -4.80 9.77
N SER A 53 10.79 -5.50 8.81
CA SER A 53 10.05 -6.32 7.84
C SER A 53 9.29 -7.47 8.49
N ARG A 54 9.87 -8.09 9.52
CA ARG A 54 9.24 -9.19 10.26
C ARG A 54 8.00 -8.69 11.01
N ASN A 55 8.11 -7.56 11.69
CA ASN A 55 6.98 -6.96 12.42
C ASN A 55 5.85 -6.55 11.48
N LEU A 56 6.18 -5.90 10.35
CA LEU A 56 5.20 -5.58 9.31
C LEU A 56 4.50 -6.84 8.80
N ARG A 57 5.26 -7.90 8.51
CA ARG A 57 4.70 -9.17 8.05
C ARG A 57 3.72 -9.76 9.06
N HIS A 58 4.08 -9.79 10.35
CA HIS A 58 3.18 -10.30 11.40
C HIS A 58 1.90 -9.46 11.52
N CYS A 59 2.02 -8.13 11.43
CA CYS A 59 0.86 -7.24 11.39
C CYS A 59 -0.05 -7.58 10.21
N LEU A 60 0.49 -7.71 8.99
CA LEU A 60 -0.29 -8.02 7.80
C LEU A 60 -0.92 -9.41 7.87
N GLU A 61 -0.20 -10.43 8.34
CA GLU A 61 -0.73 -11.78 8.54
C GLU A 61 -1.89 -11.78 9.54
N ALA A 62 -1.74 -11.10 10.68
CA ALA A 62 -2.79 -10.98 11.68
C ALA A 62 -4.06 -10.31 11.09
N LYS A 63 -3.90 -9.17 10.41
CA LYS A 63 -5.01 -8.47 9.75
C LYS A 63 -5.64 -9.28 8.63
N PHE A 64 -4.86 -10.09 7.91
CA PHE A 64 -5.36 -10.93 6.82
C PHE A 64 -6.26 -12.05 7.33
N THR A 65 -5.93 -12.64 8.47
CA THR A 65 -6.69 -13.74 9.10
C THR A 65 -7.84 -13.29 10.01
N GLN A 66 -8.03 -11.98 10.18
CA GLN A 66 -9.01 -11.42 11.08
C GLN A 66 -10.44 -11.58 10.53
N THR A 67 -11.30 -12.27 11.29
CA THR A 67 -12.72 -12.49 10.94
C THR A 67 -13.70 -11.67 11.78
N ASN A 68 -13.25 -11.15 12.92
CA ASN A 68 -14.11 -10.55 13.94
C ASN A 68 -14.38 -9.05 13.74
N ASN A 69 -13.68 -8.39 12.82
CA ASN A 69 -13.88 -6.97 12.54
C ASN A 69 -13.80 -6.71 11.03
N LYS A 70 -14.78 -5.97 10.52
CA LYS A 70 -14.80 -5.54 9.13
C LYS A 70 -14.04 -4.22 9.01
N PRO A 71 -13.06 -4.10 8.12
CA PRO A 71 -12.22 -2.90 8.05
C PRO A 71 -12.98 -1.72 7.44
N ASP A 72 -12.53 -0.49 7.70
CA ASP A 72 -13.12 0.73 7.13
C ASP A 72 -12.87 0.85 5.62
N ILE A 73 -13.84 0.37 4.84
CA ILE A 73 -13.84 0.45 3.38
C ILE A 73 -13.85 1.92 2.91
N LYS A 74 -14.47 2.86 3.64
CA LYS A 74 -14.49 4.27 3.22
C LYS A 74 -13.09 4.87 3.31
N ARG A 75 -12.34 4.56 4.37
CA ARG A 75 -10.92 4.94 4.52
C ARG A 75 -10.10 4.47 3.33
N ALA A 76 -10.26 3.20 2.94
CA ALA A 76 -9.59 2.63 1.76
C ALA A 76 -9.96 3.38 0.46
N ILE A 77 -11.23 3.67 0.24
CA ILE A 77 -11.69 4.44 -0.94
C ILE A 77 -11.06 5.84 -0.98
N PHE A 78 -10.99 6.55 0.16
CA PHE A 78 -10.37 7.86 0.22
C PHE A 78 -8.86 7.80 -0.06
N ALA A 79 -8.16 6.80 0.50
CA ALA A 79 -6.75 6.57 0.21
C ALA A 79 -6.53 6.32 -1.29
N CYS A 80 -7.34 5.47 -1.92
CA CYS A 80 -7.28 5.24 -3.36
C CYS A 80 -7.50 6.52 -4.18
N LYS A 81 -8.42 7.42 -3.79
CA LYS A 81 -8.62 8.70 -4.50
C LYS A 81 -7.35 9.57 -4.49
N ILE A 82 -6.67 9.64 -3.35
CA ILE A 82 -5.42 10.38 -3.20
C ILE A 82 -4.32 9.73 -4.04
N LEU A 83 -4.16 8.41 -3.96
CA LEU A 83 -3.16 7.67 -4.73
C LEU A 83 -3.37 7.76 -6.24
N LYS A 84 -4.63 7.67 -6.72
CA LYS A 84 -4.95 7.92 -8.14
C LYS A 84 -4.53 9.33 -8.56
N SER A 85 -4.75 10.33 -7.69
CA SER A 85 -4.31 11.71 -7.96
C SER A 85 -2.78 11.81 -8.03
N MET A 86 -2.05 11.15 -7.14
CA MET A 86 -0.58 11.07 -7.18
C MET A 86 -0.07 10.43 -8.47
N ALA A 87 -0.70 9.32 -8.91
CA ALA A 87 -0.35 8.65 -10.17
C ALA A 87 -0.57 9.57 -11.38
N ILE A 88 -1.68 10.33 -11.40
CA ILE A 88 -2.00 11.31 -12.45
C ILE A 88 -0.96 12.43 -12.51
N ILE A 89 -0.54 12.95 -11.35
CA ILE A 89 0.41 14.07 -11.27
C ILE A 89 1.83 13.60 -11.61
N SER A 90 2.22 12.40 -11.18
CA SER A 90 3.56 11.83 -11.40
C SER A 90 3.74 11.18 -12.78
N ARG A 91 2.73 11.23 -13.66
CA ARG A 91 2.74 10.53 -14.97
C ARG A 91 3.94 10.84 -15.86
N SER A 92 4.50 12.05 -15.73
CA SER A 92 5.66 12.50 -16.52
C SER A 92 6.98 11.89 -16.07
N ILE A 93 7.01 11.29 -14.87
CA ILE A 93 8.19 10.63 -14.30
C ILE A 93 7.76 9.22 -13.84
N PRO A 94 7.70 8.24 -14.76
CA PRO A 94 7.08 6.93 -14.50
C PRO A 94 7.60 6.22 -13.25
N LYS A 95 8.89 6.35 -12.94
CA LYS A 95 9.52 5.72 -11.75
C LYS A 95 8.85 6.12 -10.44
N LEU A 96 8.32 7.34 -10.33
CA LEU A 96 7.61 7.80 -9.14
C LEU A 96 6.26 7.10 -8.94
N SER A 97 5.62 6.68 -10.03
CA SER A 97 4.30 6.06 -9.97
C SER A 97 4.33 4.57 -9.63
N VAL A 98 5.50 3.90 -9.67
CA VAL A 98 5.63 2.44 -9.43
C VAL A 98 5.02 2.03 -8.09
N GLN A 99 5.49 2.63 -6.99
CA GLN A 99 5.04 2.28 -5.65
C GLN A 99 3.61 2.75 -5.39
N VAL A 100 3.19 3.83 -6.05
CA VAL A 100 1.80 4.32 -6.01
C VAL A 100 0.85 3.30 -6.64
N TYR A 101 1.18 2.77 -7.83
CA TYR A 101 0.39 1.73 -8.48
C TYR A 101 0.41 0.41 -7.71
N ALA A 102 1.55 0.02 -7.15
CA ALA A 102 1.65 -1.18 -6.32
C ALA A 102 0.75 -1.09 -5.07
N LEU A 103 0.74 0.07 -4.40
CA LEU A 103 -0.11 0.31 -3.25
C LEU A 103 -1.60 0.40 -3.64
N LEU A 104 -1.93 1.02 -4.78
CA LEU A 104 -3.29 0.98 -5.35
C LEU A 104 -3.75 -0.44 -5.59
N ALA A 105 -2.92 -1.27 -6.22
CA ALA A 105 -3.22 -2.69 -6.46
C ALA A 105 -3.49 -3.42 -5.14
N TYR A 106 -2.63 -3.22 -4.14
CA TYR A 106 -2.76 -3.87 -2.84
C TYR A 106 -4.08 -3.51 -2.15
N ILE A 107 -4.39 -2.21 -2.03
CA ILE A 107 -5.62 -1.74 -1.38
C ILE A 107 -6.84 -2.20 -2.18
N SER A 108 -6.80 -2.11 -3.51
CA SER A 108 -7.88 -2.57 -4.37
C SER A 108 -8.16 -4.06 -4.23
N TRP A 109 -7.11 -4.88 -4.10
CA TRP A 109 -7.22 -6.32 -3.87
C TRP A 109 -7.80 -6.59 -2.48
N TRP A 110 -7.18 -6.03 -1.44
CA TRP A 110 -7.58 -6.26 -0.06
C TRP A 110 -9.06 -5.92 0.15
N PHE A 111 -9.51 -4.77 -0.35
CA PHE A 111 -10.85 -4.23 -0.10
C PHE A 111 -11.87 -4.50 -1.22
N ARG A 112 -11.56 -5.35 -2.20
CA ARG A 112 -12.40 -5.62 -3.39
C ARG A 112 -12.89 -4.34 -4.11
N LEU A 113 -12.00 -3.36 -4.29
CA LEU A 113 -12.34 -2.08 -4.95
C LEU A 113 -12.19 -2.14 -6.49
N GLY A 114 -11.80 -3.27 -7.05
CA GLY A 114 -11.64 -3.48 -8.49
C GLY A 114 -10.33 -2.94 -9.06
N GLU A 115 -10.15 -3.10 -10.38
CA GLU A 115 -8.98 -2.63 -11.15
C GLU A 115 -7.62 -3.19 -10.70
N VAL A 116 -7.60 -4.26 -9.89
CA VAL A 116 -6.38 -4.87 -9.32
C VAL A 116 -5.34 -5.17 -10.40
N LYS A 117 -5.75 -5.92 -11.44
CA LYS A 117 -4.86 -6.33 -12.53
C LYS A 117 -4.30 -5.13 -13.30
N TYR A 118 -5.14 -4.13 -13.56
CA TYR A 118 -4.72 -2.88 -14.22
C TYR A 118 -3.62 -2.16 -13.43
N TYR A 119 -3.75 -2.07 -12.10
CA TYR A 119 -2.73 -1.43 -11.26
C TYR A 119 -1.44 -2.26 -11.17
N CYS A 120 -1.54 -3.58 -11.03
CA CYS A 120 -0.38 -4.48 -11.11
C CYS A 120 0.37 -4.29 -12.43
N ASP A 121 -0.33 -4.30 -13.57
CA ASP A 121 0.28 -4.16 -14.89
C ASP A 121 0.90 -2.78 -15.08
N CYS A 122 0.27 -1.72 -14.56
CA CYS A 122 0.85 -0.38 -14.56
C CYS A 122 2.19 -0.31 -13.81
N ALA A 123 2.28 -0.92 -12.63
CA ALA A 123 3.52 -0.98 -11.86
C ALA A 123 4.59 -1.85 -12.55
N LEU A 124 4.23 -3.08 -12.93
CA LEU A 124 5.14 -4.08 -13.49
C LEU A 124 5.67 -3.71 -14.87
N ARG A 125 4.92 -2.93 -15.65
CA ARG A 125 5.42 -2.39 -16.93
C ARG A 125 6.56 -1.39 -16.75
N ILE A 126 6.59 -0.66 -15.63
CA ILE A 126 7.62 0.34 -15.35
C ILE A 126 8.78 -0.30 -14.59
N ASP A 127 8.47 -1.14 -13.61
CA ASP A 127 9.43 -1.91 -12.82
C ASP A 127 8.97 -3.38 -12.73
N PRO A 128 9.48 -4.25 -13.62
CA PRO A 128 9.17 -5.67 -13.62
C PRO A 128 9.53 -6.40 -12.33
N ASP A 129 10.33 -5.80 -11.45
CA ASP A 129 10.77 -6.36 -10.18
C ASP A 129 10.06 -5.79 -8.95
N CYS A 130 9.02 -4.97 -9.15
CA CYS A 130 8.20 -4.43 -8.08
C CYS A 130 7.55 -5.55 -7.24
N SER A 131 8.11 -5.81 -6.05
CA SER A 131 7.75 -6.95 -5.19
C SER A 131 6.28 -6.95 -4.78
N MET A 132 5.76 -5.83 -4.32
CA MET A 132 4.36 -5.70 -3.89
C MET A 132 3.41 -5.96 -5.07
N ALA A 133 3.70 -5.45 -6.27
CA ALA A 133 2.86 -5.69 -7.44
C ALA A 133 2.86 -7.18 -7.85
N LYS A 134 4.02 -7.87 -7.79
CA LYS A 134 4.10 -9.32 -8.03
C LYS A 134 3.28 -10.13 -7.01
N ILE A 135 3.41 -9.80 -5.73
CA ILE A 135 2.68 -10.48 -4.64
C ILE A 135 1.17 -10.33 -4.84
N VAL A 136 0.70 -9.10 -5.09
CA VAL A 136 -0.73 -8.83 -5.29
C VAL A 136 -1.25 -9.52 -6.56
N CYS A 137 -0.49 -9.49 -7.66
CA CYS A 137 -0.89 -10.17 -8.89
C CYS A 137 -1.05 -11.67 -8.67
N GLY A 138 -0.08 -12.30 -8.00
CA GLY A 138 -0.15 -13.72 -7.65
C GLY A 138 -1.31 -14.02 -6.71
N ALA A 139 -1.53 -13.22 -5.67
CA ALA A 139 -2.65 -13.42 -4.74
C ALA A 139 -4.01 -13.31 -5.45
N PHE A 140 -4.18 -12.30 -6.32
CA PHE A 140 -5.38 -12.09 -7.11
C PHE A 140 -5.65 -13.23 -8.08
N GLU A 141 -4.64 -13.69 -8.82
CA GLU A 141 -4.75 -14.80 -9.79
C GLU A 141 -5.07 -16.15 -9.12
N ASN A 142 -4.63 -16.34 -7.87
CA ASN A 142 -4.91 -17.55 -7.08
C ASN A 142 -6.19 -17.42 -6.23
N GLY A 143 -6.94 -16.32 -6.33
CA GLY A 143 -8.16 -16.11 -5.55
C GLY A 143 -7.93 -16.05 -4.03
N LEU A 144 -6.74 -15.63 -3.59
CA LEU A 144 -6.46 -15.41 -2.18
C LEU A 144 -7.11 -14.11 -1.72
N GLU A 145 -7.83 -14.16 -0.60
CA GLU A 145 -8.63 -13.06 -0.10
C GLU A 145 -8.52 -12.95 1.44
N PRO A 146 -8.56 -11.73 2.01
CA PRO A 146 -8.61 -11.55 3.45
C PRO A 146 -9.85 -12.20 4.09
N ALA A 147 -9.70 -12.74 5.29
CA ALA A 147 -10.75 -13.49 5.99
C ALA A 147 -11.99 -12.66 6.36
N TRP A 148 -11.88 -11.33 6.45
CA TRP A 148 -13.02 -10.45 6.74
C TRP A 148 -14.07 -10.40 5.62
N ILE A 149 -13.75 -10.92 4.43
CA ILE A 149 -14.62 -10.92 3.26
C ILE A 149 -15.74 -11.96 3.35
N GLU A 150 -15.59 -12.97 4.23
CA GLU A 150 -16.57 -14.05 4.46
C GLU A 150 -17.93 -13.58 4.99
#